data_AF-A0A8T1VH73-F1
#
_entry.id   AF-A0A8T1VH73-F1
#
_cell.length_a   1.000
_cell.length_b   1.000
_cell.length_c   1.000
_cell.angle_alpha   90.00
_cell.angle_beta   90.00
_cell.angle_gamma   90.00
#
_symmetry.space_group_name_H-M   'P 1'
#
loop_
_entity.id
_entity.type
_entity.pdbx_description
1 polymer ?
#
loop_
_entity_poly.entity_id
_entity_poly.type
_entity_poly.pdbx_seq_one_letter_code
_entity_poly.pdbx_strand_id
1 'polypeptide(L)'
;MSSSSSCTRNQTALTPDCNSLCPQGRPCIAYAAGDEGECSAQASTFGNCTADDFCTYECFATGPNDFAANGAIDFSVYTFLIPFGNDVELSAQELGWSSEQEAAVAAELKAVANLTTQYPSKSNDALQHIEPLDFMESTTGVVLAGGSSVFGVKGKVARVQLPPELFAADMQLQAVYYATLANLGLEQVVVSSLPSVLANLTISNCLMTSYPGDLQTMSELANLDLSKNYLEYFPTDLELPKLHTLNLSANSLARLEGSLPSLVTLDIANNNFTSVPAAIFGMTGLRRLDLRGNSFAGVKLTTKQFNFLQELEKLDVDSFGEAGCNTTQTLQTSNSMLSVCVSATDSAEEKPSSNKALIAGIMATSIVLFVILGIIFVFRCLRHRALTMKSGSEVISLRRDLISPTGKTPVYDHHLSAERHSSESDPINIQLRHGFPYEDELGALLINSDELEYLRKLESDHHSACGYRATFLTRFRGSRFLVFLRTLLAEDRRTSYTV
;
A
#
# COMPACT_ATOMS: atom_id res chain seq x y z
N MET A 1 -6.99 43.50 31.78
CA MET A 1 -5.91 42.49 31.71
C MET A 1 -6.58 41.16 31.42
N SER A 2 -6.91 40.90 30.16
CA SER A 2 -7.36 39.58 29.72
C SER A 2 -6.13 38.71 29.49
N SER A 3 -6.13 37.54 30.11
CA SER A 3 -5.11 36.51 29.97
C SER A 3 -4.85 36.18 28.50
N SER A 4 -3.60 36.34 28.08
CA SER A 4 -3.06 35.88 26.80
C SER A 4 -3.27 34.37 26.67
N SER A 5 -4.19 33.96 25.81
CA SER A 5 -4.22 32.59 25.28
C SER A 5 -3.17 32.50 24.18
N SER A 6 -2.01 31.96 24.50
CA SER A 6 -0.93 31.67 23.55
C SER A 6 -1.38 30.66 22.50
N CYS A 7 -0.67 30.60 21.37
CA CYS A 7 -0.85 29.55 20.38
C CYS A 7 -0.84 28.19 21.09
N THR A 8 -1.77 27.31 20.73
CA THR A 8 -1.89 25.97 21.34
C THR A 8 -1.17 24.91 20.50
N ARG A 9 -0.62 25.30 19.35
CA ARG A 9 0.09 24.40 18.46
C ARG A 9 1.46 24.08 19.03
N ASN A 10 1.73 22.80 19.20
CA ASN A 10 3.00 22.34 19.77
C ASN A 10 4.13 22.25 18.72
N GLN A 11 3.80 22.24 17.42
CA GLN A 11 4.75 22.04 16.33
C GLN A 11 4.38 22.89 15.13
N THR A 12 5.38 23.40 14.44
CA THR A 12 5.19 24.10 13.16
C THR A 12 4.78 23.08 12.10
N ALA A 13 3.67 23.35 11.41
CA ALA A 13 3.03 22.38 10.53
C ALA A 13 2.53 23.03 9.23
N LEU A 14 2.56 22.24 8.15
CA LEU A 14 1.85 22.57 6.91
C LEU A 14 0.41 22.10 7.10
N THR A 15 -0.54 23.03 7.05
CA THR A 15 -1.94 22.78 7.43
C THR A 15 -2.91 23.50 6.50
N PRO A 16 -4.09 22.94 6.23
CA PRO A 16 -5.18 23.68 5.60
C PRO A 16 -5.88 24.66 6.56
N ASP A 17 -5.71 24.50 7.88
CA ASP A 17 -6.39 25.32 8.88
C ASP A 17 -5.60 26.60 9.19
N CYS A 18 -5.81 27.58 8.31
CA CYS A 18 -5.18 28.89 8.38
C CYS A 18 -6.07 29.97 9.02
N ASN A 19 -7.02 29.55 9.87
CA ASN A 19 -7.99 30.39 10.59
C ASN A 19 -8.65 31.50 9.74
N SER A 20 -8.96 31.20 8.47
CA SER A 20 -9.51 32.14 7.47
C SER A 20 -8.64 33.37 7.11
N LEU A 21 -7.41 33.46 7.62
CA LEU A 21 -6.48 34.55 7.33
C LEU A 21 -5.81 34.40 5.97
N CYS A 22 -5.57 33.15 5.55
CA CYS A 22 -5.00 32.85 4.25
C CYS A 22 -6.10 32.68 3.18
N PRO A 23 -5.76 32.86 1.89
CA PRO A 23 -6.69 32.60 0.80
C PRO A 23 -7.32 31.20 0.90
N GLN A 24 -8.64 31.10 0.68
CA GLN A 24 -9.39 29.85 0.87
C GLN A 24 -8.86 28.69 0.00
N GLY A 25 -8.95 27.47 0.56
CA GLY A 25 -8.62 26.21 -0.13
C GLY A 25 -7.13 25.97 -0.35
N ARG A 26 -6.27 26.64 0.44
CA ARG A 26 -4.82 26.58 0.29
C ARG A 26 -4.14 26.35 1.63
N PRO A 27 -3.22 25.38 1.73
CA PRO A 27 -2.42 25.20 2.93
C PRO A 27 -1.52 26.41 3.22
N CYS A 28 -1.15 26.57 4.49
CA CYS A 28 -0.17 27.52 5.00
C CYS A 28 0.78 26.82 5.98
N ILE A 29 1.87 27.48 6.36
CA ILE A 29 2.63 27.06 7.54
C ILE A 29 2.03 27.74 8.76
N ALA A 30 1.53 26.95 9.70
CA ALA A 30 1.17 27.42 11.03
C ALA A 30 2.34 27.19 11.98
N TYR A 31 2.76 28.23 12.69
CA TYR A 31 3.89 28.18 13.61
C TYR A 31 3.49 27.64 14.98
N ALA A 32 4.42 26.96 15.64
CA ALA A 32 4.26 26.53 17.02
C ALA A 32 4.22 27.72 18.00
N ALA A 33 3.70 27.46 19.20
CA ALA A 33 3.73 28.41 20.30
C ALA A 33 5.17 28.74 20.72
N GLY A 34 5.50 30.03 20.78
CA GLY A 34 6.84 30.53 21.08
C GLY A 34 7.73 30.77 19.85
N ASP A 35 7.34 30.25 18.68
CA ASP A 35 8.07 30.40 17.42
C ASP A 35 7.43 31.46 16.51
N GLU A 36 6.50 32.27 17.03
CA GLU A 36 5.73 33.25 16.23
C GLU A 36 6.64 34.27 15.54
N GLY A 37 7.75 34.63 16.19
CA GLY A 37 8.76 35.54 15.65
C GLY A 37 9.53 34.97 14.44
N GLU A 38 9.56 33.65 14.26
CA GLU A 38 10.27 33.01 13.15
C GLU A 38 9.62 33.30 11.81
N CYS A 39 8.31 33.51 11.76
CA CYS A 39 7.63 33.83 10.52
C CYS A 39 8.23 35.11 9.91
N SER A 40 8.41 36.17 10.70
CA SER A 40 8.96 37.43 10.18
C SER A 40 10.45 37.37 9.85
N ALA A 41 11.20 36.43 10.46
CA ALA A 41 12.65 36.31 10.31
C ALA A 41 13.07 35.29 9.23
N GLN A 42 12.24 34.28 8.99
CA GLN A 42 12.55 33.09 8.18
C GLN A 42 11.36 32.63 7.32
N ALA A 43 10.42 33.53 7.02
CA ALA A 43 9.41 33.26 6.00
C ALA A 43 10.08 32.87 4.69
N SER A 44 9.43 31.97 3.95
CA SER A 44 9.76 31.78 2.55
C SER A 44 9.60 33.11 1.81
N THR A 45 10.30 33.25 0.69
CA THR A 45 10.15 34.41 -0.19
C THR A 45 8.73 34.58 -0.76
N PHE A 46 7.83 33.61 -0.54
CA PHE A 46 6.46 33.53 -1.06
C PHE A 46 5.38 33.68 0.00
N GLY A 47 5.77 33.62 1.27
CA GLY A 47 4.87 33.62 2.38
C GLY A 47 4.68 35.03 2.92
N ASN A 48 3.42 35.45 3.09
CA ASN A 48 3.11 36.60 3.91
C ASN A 48 2.71 36.13 5.30
N CYS A 49 3.43 36.62 6.30
CA CYS A 49 3.10 36.37 7.69
C CYS A 49 1.86 37.16 8.09
N THR A 50 0.88 36.43 8.61
CA THR A 50 -0.32 36.97 9.24
C THR A 50 -0.45 36.34 10.61
N ALA A 51 -1.09 37.04 11.53
CA ALA A 51 -1.35 36.52 12.86
C ALA A 51 -2.76 36.93 13.27
N ASP A 52 -3.41 36.06 14.03
CA ASP A 52 -4.57 36.42 14.84
C ASP A 52 -4.15 36.58 16.30
N ASP A 53 -5.13 36.65 17.20
CA ASP A 53 -4.90 36.78 18.64
C ASP A 53 -4.25 35.51 19.27
N PHE A 54 -4.08 34.43 18.51
CA PHE A 54 -3.69 33.11 18.99
C PHE A 54 -2.43 32.55 18.32
N CYS A 55 -2.34 32.51 17.00
CA CYS A 55 -1.24 31.87 16.26
C CYS A 55 -0.76 32.73 15.08
N THR A 56 0.46 32.42 14.62
CA THR A 56 1.06 33.03 13.44
C THR A 56 1.08 32.04 12.28
N TYR A 57 0.75 32.54 11.09
CA TYR A 57 0.62 31.76 9.87
C TYR A 57 1.41 32.43 8.75
N GLU A 58 2.16 31.64 8.01
CA GLU A 58 2.76 32.05 6.74
C GLU A 58 1.82 31.62 5.61
N CYS A 59 1.05 32.58 5.10
CA CYS A 59 0.14 32.38 4.00
C CYS A 59 0.90 32.39 2.68
N PHE A 60 0.78 31.32 1.89
CA PHE A 60 1.41 31.28 0.57
C PHE A 60 0.62 32.07 -0.46
N ALA A 61 1.24 33.10 -1.02
CA ALA A 61 0.81 33.72 -2.26
C ALA A 61 1.43 32.91 -3.41
N THR A 62 0.70 31.95 -3.99
CA THR A 62 1.33 30.94 -4.86
C THR A 62 1.94 31.55 -6.14
N GLY A 63 3.26 31.39 -6.34
CA GLY A 63 3.94 31.60 -7.63
C GLY A 63 3.81 30.39 -8.58
N PRO A 64 4.50 30.28 -9.74
CA PRO A 64 5.68 31.02 -10.30
C PRO A 64 5.68 32.56 -10.57
N ASN A 65 4.78 33.37 -9.98
CA ASN A 65 4.96 34.72 -9.38
C ASN A 65 3.58 35.42 -9.32
N ASP A 66 2.76 35.28 -8.26
CA ASP A 66 1.55 36.10 -8.02
C ASP A 66 0.68 36.35 -9.30
N PHE A 67 0.30 35.28 -10.01
CA PHE A 67 0.17 35.32 -11.47
C PHE A 67 -1.20 35.63 -12.06
N ALA A 68 -1.34 36.71 -12.79
CA ALA A 68 -0.57 37.93 -12.74
C ALA A 68 -1.22 38.83 -11.68
N ALA A 69 -0.60 39.95 -11.37
CA ALA A 69 -1.34 41.19 -11.14
C ALA A 69 -2.20 41.59 -12.38
N ASN A 70 -2.94 40.64 -13.01
CA ASN A 70 -4.17 40.73 -13.82
C ASN A 70 -4.50 39.45 -14.67
N GLY A 71 -4.90 38.34 -14.06
CA GLY A 71 -5.89 37.43 -14.70
C GLY A 71 -5.39 36.17 -15.43
N ALA A 72 -4.60 35.32 -14.78
CA ALA A 72 -4.55 33.90 -15.15
C ALA A 72 -5.69 33.13 -14.45
N ILE A 73 -6.30 32.14 -15.12
CA ILE A 73 -7.53 31.47 -14.68
C ILE A 73 -7.30 30.07 -14.08
N ASP A 74 -6.17 29.39 -14.30
CA ASP A 74 -6.01 28.06 -13.71
C ASP A 74 -4.54 27.60 -13.61
N PHE A 75 -4.09 27.27 -12.40
CA PHE A 75 -2.92 26.42 -12.19
C PHE A 75 -3.28 25.39 -11.13
N SER A 76 -3.59 24.22 -11.64
CA SER A 76 -4.15 23.11 -10.92
C SER A 76 -3.10 22.32 -10.11
N VAL A 77 -1.88 22.84 -9.95
CA VAL A 77 -0.78 22.08 -9.35
C VAL A 77 -0.22 22.79 -8.14
N TYR A 78 -0.34 22.17 -6.98
CA TYR A 78 0.32 22.61 -5.76
C TYR A 78 1.71 21.99 -5.64
N THR A 79 2.74 22.81 -5.42
CA THR A 79 4.12 22.35 -5.20
C THR A 79 4.67 22.97 -3.92
N PHE A 80 5.20 22.12 -3.03
CA PHE A 80 5.82 22.51 -1.77
C PHE A 80 7.17 21.83 -1.60
N LEU A 81 8.19 22.63 -1.25
CA LEU A 81 9.56 22.17 -1.06
C LEU A 81 9.95 22.16 0.42
N ILE A 82 10.70 21.15 0.85
CA ILE A 82 11.15 21.01 2.23
C ILE A 82 12.68 20.97 2.25
N PRO A 83 13.37 22.13 2.14
CA PRO A 83 14.83 22.20 2.15
C PRO A 83 15.45 21.45 3.32
N PHE A 84 16.62 20.83 3.08
CA PHE A 84 17.33 20.11 4.12
C PHE A 84 17.92 21.07 5.14
N GLY A 85 17.53 20.87 6.38
CA GLY A 85 18.02 21.55 7.55
C GLY A 85 19.37 21.04 8.03
N ASN A 86 19.96 21.77 8.98
CA ASN A 86 21.26 21.44 9.56
C ASN A 86 21.15 20.72 10.91
N ASP A 87 20.04 20.90 11.63
CA ASP A 87 19.85 20.46 13.01
C ASP A 87 18.94 19.23 13.11
N VAL A 88 18.47 18.71 11.97
CA VAL A 88 17.70 17.46 11.89
C VAL A 88 18.64 16.27 11.87
N GLU A 89 18.33 15.24 12.66
CA GLU A 89 19.04 13.98 12.61
C GLU A 89 19.04 13.39 11.18
N LEU A 90 20.13 12.71 10.81
CA LEU A 90 20.34 12.16 9.47
C LEU A 90 19.60 10.82 9.28
N SER A 91 19.20 10.49 8.04
CA SER A 91 18.67 9.14 7.75
C SER A 91 19.71 8.05 7.98
N ALA A 92 19.27 6.78 8.09
CA ALA A 92 20.18 5.65 8.24
C ALA A 92 21.19 5.55 7.08
N GLN A 93 20.78 5.97 5.88
CA GLN A 93 21.59 6.01 4.68
C GLN A 93 22.68 7.08 4.78
N GLU A 94 22.32 8.28 5.22
CA GLU A 94 23.26 9.39 5.43
C GLU A 94 24.28 9.08 6.54
N LEU A 95 23.84 8.44 7.63
CA LEU A 95 24.73 8.01 8.72
C LEU A 95 25.80 6.99 8.27
N GLY A 96 25.57 6.30 7.16
CA GLY A 96 26.51 5.33 6.59
C GLY A 96 27.50 5.92 5.60
N TRP A 97 27.44 7.22 5.29
CA TRP A 97 28.30 7.82 4.29
C TRP A 97 29.73 8.06 4.80
N SER A 98 30.70 7.87 3.91
CA SER A 98 32.06 8.37 4.12
C SER A 98 32.12 9.88 3.88
N SER A 99 33.15 10.54 4.41
CA SER A 99 33.36 11.98 4.17
C SER A 99 33.51 12.33 2.67
N GLU A 100 33.98 11.39 1.86
CA GLU A 100 34.07 11.54 0.39
C GLU A 100 32.68 11.51 -0.26
N GLN A 101 31.81 10.60 0.20
CA GLN A 101 30.43 10.52 -0.26
C GLN A 101 29.64 11.78 0.14
N GLU A 102 29.77 12.23 1.39
CA GLU A 102 29.15 13.46 1.88
C GLU A 102 29.55 14.68 1.03
N ALA A 103 30.85 14.82 0.75
CA ALA A 103 31.35 15.91 -0.10
C ALA A 103 30.81 15.83 -1.54
N ALA A 104 30.69 14.63 -2.10
CA ALA A 104 30.12 14.41 -3.43
C ALA A 104 28.62 14.76 -3.47
N VAL A 105 27.85 14.33 -2.48
CA VAL A 105 26.42 14.67 -2.34
C VAL A 105 26.25 16.18 -2.20
N ALA A 106 27.06 16.85 -1.37
CA ALA A 106 27.01 18.29 -1.21
C ALA A 106 27.30 19.03 -2.53
N ALA A 107 28.27 18.55 -3.32
CA ALA A 107 28.57 19.12 -4.63
C ALA A 107 27.43 18.91 -5.64
N GLU A 108 26.80 17.73 -5.65
CA GLU A 108 25.66 17.42 -6.52
C GLU A 108 24.44 18.28 -6.17
N LEU A 109 24.09 18.39 -4.89
CA LEU A 109 22.99 19.23 -4.43
C LEU A 109 23.21 20.71 -4.76
N LYS A 110 24.46 21.19 -4.73
CA LYS A 110 24.81 22.55 -5.14
C LYS A 110 24.69 22.79 -6.64
N ALA A 111 24.80 21.74 -7.45
CA ALA A 111 24.62 21.80 -8.91
C ALA A 111 23.13 21.79 -9.31
N VAL A 112 22.25 21.27 -8.46
CA VAL A 112 20.80 21.30 -8.69
C VAL A 112 20.28 22.73 -8.48
N ALA A 113 19.42 23.18 -9.39
CA ALA A 113 18.80 24.50 -9.30
C ALA A 113 17.97 24.63 -8.01
N ASN A 114 18.17 25.72 -7.28
CA ASN A 114 17.35 26.04 -6.11
C ASN A 114 16.03 26.69 -6.56
N LEU A 115 14.91 26.02 -6.25
CA LEU A 115 13.55 26.42 -6.61
C LEU A 115 12.76 26.97 -5.41
N THR A 116 13.36 27.19 -4.24
CA THR A 116 12.69 27.78 -3.06
C THR A 116 12.30 29.24 -3.27
N THR A 117 12.85 29.88 -4.31
CA THR A 117 12.46 31.19 -4.82
C THR A 117 11.50 31.12 -6.01
N GLN A 118 10.92 29.94 -6.30
CA GLN A 118 9.82 29.73 -7.26
C GLN A 118 8.59 29.06 -6.62
N TYR A 119 8.79 28.28 -5.55
CA TYR A 119 7.73 27.56 -4.85
C TYR A 119 7.78 27.80 -3.34
N PRO A 120 6.62 27.73 -2.66
CA PRO A 120 6.56 27.67 -1.20
C PRO A 120 7.51 26.64 -0.62
N SER A 121 8.19 27.01 0.46
CA SER A 121 9.16 26.11 1.07
C SER A 121 9.42 26.41 2.53
N LYS A 122 9.70 25.39 3.34
CA LYS A 122 10.21 25.57 4.71
C LYS A 122 11.19 24.46 5.04
N SER A 123 12.33 24.83 5.65
CA SER A 123 13.34 23.86 6.08
C SER A 123 12.72 22.83 7.01
N ASN A 124 13.13 21.57 6.89
CA ASN A 124 12.72 20.54 7.84
C ASN A 124 13.38 20.69 9.23
N ASP A 125 14.25 21.68 9.46
CA ASP A 125 14.62 22.10 10.82
C ASP A 125 13.36 22.56 11.58
N ALA A 126 12.51 23.35 10.92
CA ALA A 126 11.30 23.93 11.49
C ALA A 126 10.03 23.13 11.14
N LEU A 127 9.93 22.61 9.91
CA LEU A 127 8.73 21.92 9.43
C LEU A 127 8.94 20.40 9.46
N GLN A 128 8.58 19.79 10.58
CA GLN A 128 8.67 18.33 10.77
C GLN A 128 7.32 17.62 10.66
N HIS A 129 6.21 18.37 10.56
CA HIS A 129 4.85 17.83 10.60
C HIS A 129 4.00 18.35 9.43
N ILE A 130 3.24 17.45 8.79
CA ILE A 130 2.22 17.78 7.81
C ILE A 130 0.89 17.29 8.35
N GLU A 131 -0.12 18.15 8.31
CA GLU A 131 -1.50 17.80 8.65
C GLU A 131 -2.27 17.35 7.40
N PRO A 132 -3.41 16.65 7.52
CA PRO A 132 -4.22 16.24 6.38
C PRO A 132 -4.52 17.45 5.50
N LEU A 133 -4.01 17.44 4.28
CA LEU A 133 -4.09 18.58 3.38
C LEU A 133 -5.44 18.59 2.67
N ASP A 134 -6.00 19.79 2.55
CA ASP A 134 -7.19 20.06 1.75
C ASP A 134 -6.85 21.10 0.67
N PHE A 135 -7.38 20.89 -0.53
CA PHE A 135 -7.08 21.68 -1.71
C PHE A 135 -8.36 22.07 -2.45
N MET A 136 -8.30 23.18 -3.19
CA MET A 136 -9.39 23.60 -4.09
C MET A 136 -9.73 22.53 -5.12
N GLU A 137 -10.99 22.47 -5.54
CA GLU A 137 -11.51 21.56 -6.59
C GLU A 137 -10.76 21.66 -7.94
N SER A 138 -10.18 22.83 -8.24
CA SER A 138 -9.38 23.02 -9.46
C SER A 138 -8.00 22.37 -9.39
N THR A 139 -7.61 21.81 -8.24
CA THR A 139 -6.32 21.14 -8.07
C THR A 139 -6.34 19.80 -8.80
N THR A 140 -5.45 19.66 -9.77
CA THR A 140 -5.19 18.45 -10.55
C THR A 140 -3.88 17.76 -10.18
N GLY A 141 -3.00 18.39 -9.38
CA GLY A 141 -1.71 17.82 -9.02
C GLY A 141 -1.13 18.33 -7.71
N VAL A 142 -0.39 17.45 -7.02
CA VAL A 142 0.29 17.78 -5.76
C VAL A 142 1.74 17.30 -5.81
N VAL A 143 2.67 18.15 -5.43
CA VAL A 143 4.11 17.86 -5.33
C VAL A 143 4.60 18.24 -3.94
N LEU A 144 5.05 17.26 -3.18
CA LEU A 144 5.78 17.43 -1.92
C LEU A 144 7.19 16.88 -2.11
N ALA A 145 8.20 17.73 -2.01
CA ALA A 145 9.58 17.30 -2.24
C ALA A 145 10.54 17.80 -1.16
N GLY A 146 11.37 16.90 -0.64
CA GLY A 146 12.51 17.26 0.20
C GLY A 146 13.63 17.88 -0.63
N GLY A 147 14.32 18.85 -0.03
CA GLY A 147 15.34 19.66 -0.67
C GLY A 147 14.79 20.94 -1.27
N SER A 148 15.67 21.66 -1.96
CA SER A 148 15.35 22.90 -2.69
C SER A 148 14.85 22.63 -4.11
N SER A 149 14.61 21.36 -4.47
CA SER A 149 14.17 20.90 -5.78
C SER A 149 13.53 19.52 -5.67
N VAL A 150 12.74 19.14 -6.68
CA VAL A 150 12.21 17.77 -6.80
C VAL A 150 13.31 16.74 -7.07
N PHE A 151 14.44 17.17 -7.63
CA PHE A 151 15.60 16.33 -7.84
C PHE A 151 16.42 16.20 -6.56
N GLY A 152 16.76 14.97 -6.18
CA GLY A 152 17.61 14.70 -5.03
C GLY A 152 18.59 13.56 -5.26
N VAL A 153 19.55 13.48 -4.36
CA VAL A 153 20.56 12.42 -4.30
C VAL A 153 20.00 11.26 -3.48
N LYS A 154 20.14 10.04 -3.99
CA LYS A 154 19.60 8.84 -3.34
C LYS A 154 20.10 8.74 -1.89
N GLY A 155 19.18 8.62 -0.95
CA GLY A 155 19.46 8.57 0.48
C GLY A 155 19.46 9.92 1.19
N LYS A 156 19.64 11.05 0.49
CA LYS A 156 19.40 12.38 1.08
C LYS A 156 17.91 12.66 1.07
N VAL A 157 17.31 12.79 2.25
CA VAL A 157 15.88 13.03 2.38
C VAL A 157 15.55 14.09 3.43
N ALA A 158 14.43 14.77 3.24
CA ALA A 158 13.84 15.62 4.26
C ALA A 158 12.99 14.75 5.17
N ARG A 159 13.24 14.82 6.47
CA ARG A 159 12.37 14.19 7.46
C ARG A 159 11.10 15.01 7.62
N VAL A 160 9.97 14.36 7.41
CA VAL A 160 8.66 14.94 7.67
C VAL A 160 7.72 13.82 8.07
N GLN A 161 6.89 14.07 9.08
CA GLN A 161 5.84 13.16 9.49
C GLN A 161 4.61 13.43 8.62
N LEU A 162 4.21 12.43 7.83
CA LEU A 162 2.95 12.47 7.12
C LEU A 162 1.83 11.95 8.02
N PRO A 163 0.61 12.51 7.90
CA PRO A 163 -0.55 11.93 8.57
C PRO A 163 -0.92 10.60 7.91
N PRO A 164 -1.63 9.70 8.63
CA PRO A 164 -2.17 8.47 8.04
C PRO A 164 -3.06 8.74 6.82
N GLU A 165 -3.80 9.84 6.88
CA GLU A 165 -4.57 10.41 5.77
C GLU A 165 -3.85 11.69 5.32
N LEU A 166 -2.99 11.58 4.30
CA LEU A 166 -2.27 12.75 3.77
C LEU A 166 -3.23 13.80 3.20
N PHE A 167 -4.38 13.36 2.69
CA PHE A 167 -5.40 14.18 2.10
C PHE A 167 -6.75 13.92 2.80
N ALA A 168 -7.52 14.98 3.04
CA ALA A 168 -8.79 14.88 3.75
C ALA A 168 -9.82 13.99 3.01
N ALA A 169 -10.56 13.15 3.75
CA ALA A 169 -11.49 12.17 3.20
C ALA A 169 -12.70 12.76 2.44
N ASP A 170 -13.11 14.01 2.74
CA ASP A 170 -14.23 14.71 2.10
C ASP A 170 -13.90 15.28 0.71
N MET A 171 -12.79 14.85 0.12
CA MET A 171 -12.29 15.38 -1.14
C MET A 171 -13.28 15.20 -2.30
N GLN A 172 -13.69 16.33 -2.86
CA GLN A 172 -14.31 16.46 -4.18
C GLN A 172 -13.28 16.32 -5.34
N LEU A 173 -12.12 15.68 -5.10
CA LEU A 173 -10.99 15.65 -6.04
C LEU A 173 -11.11 14.54 -7.08
N GLN A 174 -12.13 14.66 -7.94
CA GLN A 174 -12.13 13.92 -9.21
C GLN A 174 -11.05 14.43 -10.18
N ALA A 175 -10.45 15.59 -9.91
CA ALA A 175 -9.51 16.27 -10.80
C ALA A 175 -8.03 15.95 -10.53
N VAL A 176 -7.63 15.50 -9.33
CA VAL A 176 -6.22 15.19 -9.03
C VAL A 176 -5.79 13.92 -9.72
N TYR A 177 -5.14 14.08 -10.87
CA TYR A 177 -4.68 12.96 -11.69
C TYR A 177 -3.17 12.71 -11.54
N TYR A 178 -2.43 13.57 -10.80
CA TYR A 178 -1.03 13.29 -10.47
C TYR A 178 -0.57 13.69 -9.06
N ALA A 179 0.32 12.89 -8.47
CA ALA A 179 0.95 13.17 -7.18
C ALA A 179 2.45 12.83 -7.21
N THR A 180 3.26 13.67 -6.58
CA THR A 180 4.72 13.47 -6.44
C THR A 180 5.13 13.64 -5.00
N LEU A 181 5.67 12.56 -4.42
CA LEU A 181 6.40 12.53 -3.16
C LEU A 181 7.87 12.23 -3.52
N ALA A 182 8.78 13.16 -3.24
CA ALA A 182 10.18 13.01 -3.65
C ALA A 182 11.15 13.40 -2.54
N ASN A 183 12.21 12.63 -2.32
CA ASN A 183 13.26 12.94 -1.33
C ASN A 183 12.71 13.13 0.10
N LEU A 184 11.68 12.39 0.47
CA LEU A 184 11.05 12.45 1.79
C LEU A 184 11.37 11.17 2.57
N GLY A 185 11.76 11.26 3.84
CA GLY A 185 12.05 10.09 4.66
C GLY A 185 10.80 9.31 5.06
N LEU A 186 10.18 8.59 4.11
CA LEU A 186 8.94 7.86 4.28
C LEU A 186 9.22 6.36 4.36
N GLU A 187 9.50 5.84 5.55
CA GLU A 187 9.76 4.41 5.74
C GLU A 187 8.58 3.55 5.25
N GLN A 188 7.36 4.06 5.36
CA GLN A 188 6.14 3.47 4.79
C GLN A 188 5.19 4.55 4.27
N VAL A 189 4.43 4.22 3.23
CA VAL A 189 3.36 5.05 2.67
C VAL A 189 2.11 4.20 2.54
N VAL A 190 0.98 4.74 2.98
CA VAL A 190 -0.36 4.17 2.79
C VAL A 190 -0.99 4.89 1.61
N VAL A 191 -0.98 4.29 0.42
CA VAL A 191 -1.41 5.02 -0.79
C VAL A 191 -2.92 5.16 -0.89
N SER A 192 -3.70 4.41 -0.12
CA SER A 192 -5.15 4.62 0.02
C SER A 192 -5.51 5.99 0.59
N SER A 193 -4.55 6.70 1.21
CA SER A 193 -4.70 8.11 1.56
C SER A 193 -4.63 9.06 0.35
N LEU A 194 -4.24 8.57 -0.82
CA LEU A 194 -4.16 9.33 -2.07
C LEU A 194 -5.46 9.17 -2.90
N PRO A 195 -5.82 10.12 -3.77
CA PRO A 195 -7.01 10.00 -4.59
C PRO A 195 -6.97 8.77 -5.50
N SER A 196 -8.01 7.94 -5.48
CA SER A 196 -8.07 6.69 -6.27
C SER A 196 -8.12 6.93 -7.79
N VAL A 197 -8.42 8.15 -8.22
CA VAL A 197 -8.43 8.61 -9.62
C VAL A 197 -7.02 8.97 -10.15
N LEU A 198 -5.98 8.85 -9.33
CA LEU A 198 -4.61 9.16 -9.72
C LEU A 198 -4.16 8.32 -10.93
N ALA A 199 -3.77 9.02 -12.00
CA ALA A 199 -3.18 8.41 -13.18
C ALA A 199 -1.65 8.42 -13.13
N ASN A 200 -1.03 9.31 -12.35
CA ASN A 200 0.42 9.44 -12.25
C ASN A 200 0.84 9.53 -10.78
N LEU A 201 1.69 8.61 -10.35
CA LEU A 201 2.21 8.59 -8.98
C LEU A 201 3.73 8.48 -9.02
N THR A 202 4.39 9.43 -8.37
CA THR A 202 5.83 9.40 -8.12
C THR A 202 6.06 9.32 -6.62
N ILE A 203 6.74 8.27 -6.17
CA ILE A 203 7.27 8.14 -4.81
C ILE A 203 8.75 7.80 -4.95
N SER A 204 9.58 8.81 -5.20
CA SER A 204 10.99 8.65 -5.57
C SER A 204 11.92 9.07 -4.43
N ASN A 205 12.98 8.30 -4.20
CA ASN A 205 13.95 8.58 -3.13
C ASN A 205 13.27 8.78 -1.76
N CYS A 206 12.39 7.86 -1.38
CA CYS A 206 11.62 7.94 -0.15
C CYS A 206 12.08 6.96 0.93
N LEU A 207 13.26 6.34 0.77
CA LEU A 207 13.80 5.30 1.65
C LEU A 207 12.97 4.00 1.71
N MET A 208 12.02 3.81 0.78
CA MET A 208 11.14 2.64 0.81
C MET A 208 11.90 1.33 0.61
N THR A 209 11.66 0.36 1.48
CA THR A 209 12.18 -1.01 1.37
C THR A 209 11.12 -2.02 0.93
N SER A 210 9.84 -1.61 0.97
CA SER A 210 8.70 -2.42 0.56
C SER A 210 7.69 -1.56 -0.20
N TYR A 211 6.83 -2.21 -0.99
CA TYR A 211 5.76 -1.56 -1.73
C TYR A 211 4.59 -1.27 -0.77
N PRO A 212 3.80 -0.21 -1.02
CA PRO A 212 2.57 0.03 -0.29
C PRO A 212 1.63 -1.18 -0.44
N GLY A 213 1.18 -1.77 0.66
CA GLY A 213 0.36 -2.99 0.64
C GLY A 213 -1.00 -2.82 -0.03
N ASP A 214 -1.42 -1.57 -0.21
CA ASP A 214 -2.67 -1.12 -0.83
C ASP A 214 -2.47 -0.54 -2.24
N LEU A 215 -1.28 -0.65 -2.85
CA LEU A 215 -1.00 -0.09 -4.19
C LEU A 215 -1.93 -0.65 -5.28
N GLN A 216 -2.39 -1.89 -5.13
CA GLN A 216 -3.36 -2.53 -6.02
C GLN A 216 -4.72 -1.82 -6.07
N THR A 217 -5.03 -0.96 -5.09
CA THR A 217 -6.28 -0.17 -5.08
C THR A 217 -6.28 0.96 -6.12
N MET A 218 -5.10 1.36 -6.61
CA MET A 218 -4.90 2.44 -7.57
C MET A 218 -5.15 1.97 -9.01
N SER A 219 -6.38 1.54 -9.29
CA SER A 219 -6.76 0.90 -10.56
C SER A 219 -6.67 1.80 -11.80
N GLU A 220 -6.67 3.13 -11.62
CA GLU A 220 -6.55 4.13 -12.69
C GLU A 220 -5.08 4.50 -13.01
N LEU A 221 -4.13 3.97 -12.25
CA LEU A 221 -2.74 4.36 -12.35
C LEU A 221 -2.12 3.96 -13.71
N ALA A 222 -1.68 4.97 -14.45
CA ALA A 222 -1.08 4.83 -15.77
C ALA A 222 0.45 4.97 -15.74
N ASN A 223 0.99 5.80 -14.84
CA ASN A 223 2.43 6.02 -14.70
C ASN A 223 2.82 5.91 -13.23
N LEU A 224 3.77 5.04 -12.93
CA LEU A 224 4.29 4.81 -11.58
C LEU A 224 5.81 4.96 -11.58
N ASP A 225 6.30 5.86 -10.73
CA ASP A 225 7.73 6.04 -10.48
C ASP A 225 8.03 5.74 -9.00
N LEU A 226 8.77 4.66 -8.77
CA LEU A 226 9.30 4.27 -7.45
C LEU A 226 10.85 4.25 -7.47
N SER A 227 11.45 5.05 -8.33
CA SER A 227 12.90 5.10 -8.51
C SER A 227 13.64 5.58 -7.26
N LYS A 228 14.95 5.28 -7.19
CA LYS A 228 15.84 5.71 -6.10
C LYS A 228 15.42 5.25 -4.70
N ASN A 229 14.60 4.21 -4.59
CA ASN A 229 14.27 3.58 -3.31
C ASN A 229 15.21 2.39 -3.03
N TYR A 230 14.85 1.54 -2.08
CA TYR A 230 15.60 0.36 -1.66
C TYR A 230 14.77 -0.93 -1.82
N LEU A 231 13.92 -0.97 -2.85
CA LEU A 231 13.06 -2.12 -3.13
C LEU A 231 13.89 -3.31 -3.63
N GLU A 232 13.64 -4.51 -3.11
CA GLU A 232 14.44 -5.72 -3.42
C GLU A 232 13.76 -6.70 -4.39
N TYR A 233 12.43 -6.68 -4.45
CA TYR A 233 11.62 -7.51 -5.36
C TYR A 233 10.34 -6.78 -5.74
N PHE A 234 9.78 -7.03 -6.92
CA PHE A 234 8.42 -6.58 -7.25
C PHE A 234 7.40 -7.64 -6.81
N PRO A 235 6.28 -7.27 -6.17
CA PRO A 235 5.28 -8.22 -5.65
C PRO A 235 4.59 -9.04 -6.75
N THR A 236 4.37 -10.33 -6.51
CA THR A 236 3.74 -11.25 -7.50
C THR A 236 2.28 -10.92 -7.81
N ASP A 237 1.55 -10.45 -6.81
CA ASP A 237 0.09 -10.33 -6.85
C ASP A 237 -0.36 -8.87 -7.11
N LEU A 238 0.59 -7.98 -7.43
CA LEU A 238 0.27 -6.59 -7.74
C LEU A 238 -0.25 -6.47 -9.18
N GLU A 239 -1.54 -6.22 -9.30
CA GLU A 239 -2.22 -5.96 -10.56
C GLU A 239 -2.45 -4.47 -10.75
N LEU A 240 -1.84 -3.90 -11.80
CA LEU A 240 -2.05 -2.52 -12.22
C LEU A 240 -2.46 -2.53 -13.70
N PRO A 241 -3.74 -2.82 -14.01
CA PRO A 241 -4.18 -3.17 -15.36
C PRO A 241 -4.07 -2.03 -16.37
N LYS A 242 -4.00 -0.77 -15.89
CA LYS A 242 -3.85 0.43 -16.71
C LYS A 242 -2.43 0.99 -16.73
N LEU A 243 -1.45 0.31 -16.12
CA LEU A 243 -0.09 0.82 -16.03
C LEU A 243 0.63 0.74 -17.38
N HIS A 244 1.03 1.89 -17.91
CA HIS A 244 1.74 2.05 -19.17
C HIS A 244 3.23 2.34 -18.96
N THR A 245 3.58 3.06 -17.90
CA THR A 245 4.97 3.41 -17.57
C THR A 245 5.29 3.00 -16.14
N LEU A 246 6.39 2.27 -15.98
CA LEU A 246 6.90 1.88 -14.68
C LEU A 246 8.40 2.20 -14.58
N ASN A 247 8.75 3.07 -13.64
CA ASN A 247 10.13 3.39 -13.31
C ASN A 247 10.48 2.79 -11.93
N LEU A 248 11.38 1.82 -11.94
CA LEU A 248 11.94 1.14 -10.78
C LEU A 248 13.46 1.32 -10.72
N SER A 249 14.01 2.28 -11.46
CA SER A 249 15.45 2.49 -11.56
C SER A 249 16.09 2.85 -10.22
N ALA A 250 17.37 2.55 -10.07
CA ALA A 250 18.15 2.84 -8.88
C ALA A 250 17.54 2.24 -7.60
N ASN A 251 17.04 1.02 -7.67
CA ASN A 251 16.60 0.22 -6.52
C ASN A 251 17.61 -0.91 -6.24
N SER A 252 17.20 -1.95 -5.50
CA SER A 252 18.00 -3.14 -5.20
C SER A 252 17.35 -4.41 -5.78
N LEU A 253 16.57 -4.28 -6.86
CA LEU A 253 15.77 -5.37 -7.40
C LEU A 253 16.66 -6.48 -7.96
N ALA A 254 16.45 -7.71 -7.50
CA ALA A 254 17.05 -8.89 -8.10
C ALA A 254 16.04 -9.73 -8.91
N ARG A 255 14.75 -9.46 -8.73
CA ARG A 255 13.63 -10.16 -9.38
C ARG A 255 12.51 -9.19 -9.72
N LEU A 256 11.88 -9.44 -10.87
CA LEU A 256 10.67 -8.76 -11.32
C LEU A 256 9.64 -9.86 -11.59
N GLU A 257 8.61 -9.87 -10.77
CA GLU A 257 7.48 -10.80 -10.84
C GLU A 257 6.19 -9.98 -11.09
N GLY A 258 5.05 -10.64 -11.28
CA GLY A 258 3.78 -9.96 -11.54
C GLY A 258 3.41 -9.83 -13.03
N SER A 259 2.15 -9.49 -13.27
CA SER A 259 1.55 -9.36 -14.59
C SER A 259 1.25 -7.90 -14.90
N LEU A 260 2.00 -7.31 -15.83
CA LEU A 260 1.83 -5.92 -16.28
C LEU A 260 1.49 -5.91 -17.78
N PRO A 261 0.29 -6.39 -18.17
CA PRO A 261 -0.03 -6.65 -19.57
C PRO A 261 -0.10 -5.39 -20.44
N SER A 262 -0.41 -4.23 -19.84
CA SER A 262 -0.55 -2.94 -20.51
C SER A 262 0.73 -2.12 -20.56
N LEU A 263 1.84 -2.65 -20.03
CA LEU A 263 3.08 -1.90 -19.87
C LEU A 263 3.73 -1.62 -21.23
N VAL A 264 4.09 -0.36 -21.45
CA VAL A 264 4.73 0.13 -22.69
C VAL A 264 6.18 0.53 -22.43
N THR A 265 6.47 1.13 -21.28
CA THR A 265 7.81 1.58 -20.90
C THR A 265 8.17 1.03 -19.52
N LEU A 266 9.31 0.34 -19.43
CA LEU A 266 9.86 -0.19 -18.19
C LEU A 266 11.30 0.30 -18.03
N ASP A 267 11.57 0.97 -16.91
CA ASP A 267 12.93 1.31 -16.49
C ASP A 267 13.27 0.53 -15.22
N ILE A 268 14.21 -0.41 -15.33
CA ILE A 268 14.79 -1.16 -14.21
C ILE A 268 16.31 -0.99 -14.18
N ALA A 269 16.82 0.13 -14.69
CA ALA A 269 18.24 0.43 -14.67
C ALA A 269 18.77 0.58 -13.24
N ASN A 270 20.08 0.36 -13.04
CA ASN A 270 20.76 0.47 -11.75
C ASN A 270 20.08 -0.37 -10.65
N ASN A 271 19.86 -1.64 -10.95
CA ASN A 271 19.36 -2.65 -10.02
C ASN A 271 20.36 -3.81 -9.91
N ASN A 272 19.97 -4.94 -9.31
CA ASN A 272 20.83 -6.10 -9.11
C ASN A 272 20.40 -7.31 -9.94
N PHE A 273 19.86 -7.09 -11.15
CA PHE A 273 19.47 -8.17 -12.04
C PHE A 273 20.71 -8.88 -12.61
N THR A 274 20.74 -10.21 -12.49
CA THR A 274 21.80 -11.06 -13.07
C THR A 274 21.36 -11.78 -14.34
N SER A 275 20.07 -11.74 -14.65
CA SER A 275 19.43 -12.24 -15.88
C SER A 275 18.24 -11.36 -16.25
N VAL A 276 17.83 -11.38 -17.52
CA VAL A 276 16.61 -10.67 -17.95
C VAL A 276 15.39 -11.35 -17.34
N PRO A 277 14.57 -10.64 -16.53
CA PRO A 277 13.43 -11.26 -15.85
C PRO A 277 12.43 -11.89 -16.82
N ALA A 278 11.95 -13.10 -16.50
CA ALA A 278 11.00 -13.82 -17.35
C ALA A 278 9.68 -13.05 -17.57
N ALA A 279 9.25 -12.26 -16.58
CA ALA A 279 8.03 -11.45 -16.63
C ALA A 279 8.02 -10.47 -17.82
N ILE A 280 9.18 -9.94 -18.23
CA ILE A 280 9.32 -9.00 -19.35
C ILE A 280 8.79 -9.61 -20.65
N PHE A 281 9.04 -10.91 -20.88
CA PHE A 281 8.61 -11.58 -22.10
C PHE A 281 7.11 -11.88 -22.14
N GLY A 282 6.40 -11.68 -21.02
CA GLY A 282 4.93 -11.69 -20.97
C GLY A 282 4.30 -10.32 -21.26
N MET A 283 5.08 -9.24 -21.25
CA MET A 283 4.62 -7.87 -21.49
C MET A 283 4.51 -7.59 -22.99
N THR A 284 3.47 -8.14 -23.62
CA THR A 284 3.28 -8.08 -25.09
C THR A 284 3.18 -6.65 -25.66
N GLY A 285 2.83 -5.66 -24.84
CA GLY A 285 2.77 -4.25 -25.22
C GLY A 285 4.07 -3.46 -25.01
N LEU A 286 5.13 -4.08 -24.46
CA LEU A 286 6.36 -3.38 -24.10
C LEU A 286 7.09 -2.88 -25.35
N ARG A 287 7.46 -1.60 -25.35
CA ARG A 287 8.15 -0.95 -26.47
C ARG A 287 9.49 -0.36 -26.06
N ARG A 288 9.66 0.03 -24.79
CA ARG A 288 10.88 0.66 -24.28
C ARG A 288 11.33 -0.02 -22.99
N LEU A 289 12.60 -0.43 -22.96
CA LEU A 289 13.19 -1.14 -21.82
C LEU A 289 14.59 -0.60 -21.53
N ASP A 290 14.82 -0.20 -20.28
CA ASP A 290 16.15 0.16 -19.77
C ASP A 290 16.62 -0.85 -18.71
N LEU A 291 17.75 -1.50 -18.98
CA LEU A 291 18.41 -2.52 -18.16
C LEU A 291 19.84 -2.09 -17.76
N ARG A 292 20.27 -0.85 -18.05
CA ARG A 292 21.63 -0.39 -17.75
C ARG A 292 21.97 -0.49 -16.27
N GLY A 293 23.26 -0.56 -15.92
CA GLY A 293 23.70 -0.59 -14.53
C GLY A 293 23.26 -1.83 -13.75
N ASN A 294 22.98 -2.95 -14.42
CA ASN A 294 22.68 -4.24 -13.78
C ASN A 294 23.88 -5.19 -13.87
N SER A 295 23.87 -6.23 -13.04
CA SER A 295 24.98 -7.18 -12.84
C SER A 295 24.83 -8.45 -13.70
N PHE A 296 24.54 -8.31 -14.99
CA PHE A 296 24.34 -9.46 -15.88
C PHE A 296 25.61 -10.30 -16.02
N ALA A 297 25.48 -11.61 -15.82
CA ALA A 297 26.59 -12.55 -15.80
C ALA A 297 26.37 -13.71 -16.79
N GLY A 298 26.45 -13.40 -18.08
CA GLY A 298 26.35 -14.38 -19.15
C GLY A 298 24.92 -14.79 -19.45
N VAL A 299 24.08 -13.82 -19.85
CA VAL A 299 22.68 -14.07 -20.20
C VAL A 299 22.58 -14.97 -21.43
N LYS A 300 21.75 -16.01 -21.32
CA LYS A 300 21.37 -16.91 -22.42
C LYS A 300 19.89 -16.73 -22.71
N LEU A 301 19.57 -16.39 -23.94
CA LEU A 301 18.20 -16.18 -24.41
C LEU A 301 17.75 -17.34 -25.30
N THR A 302 16.46 -17.64 -25.27
CA THR A 302 15.84 -18.43 -26.34
C THR A 302 15.68 -17.57 -27.59
N THR A 303 15.40 -18.21 -28.73
CA THR A 303 15.16 -17.48 -29.99
C THR A 303 13.97 -16.50 -29.86
N LYS A 304 12.89 -16.91 -29.19
CA LYS A 304 11.75 -16.03 -28.89
C LYS A 304 12.13 -14.82 -28.03
N GLN A 305 12.90 -15.04 -26.97
CA GLN A 305 13.33 -13.97 -26.08
C GLN A 305 14.26 -12.98 -26.78
N PHE A 306 15.17 -13.48 -27.61
CA PHE A 306 16.03 -12.64 -28.44
C PHE A 306 15.21 -11.79 -29.41
N ASN A 307 14.29 -12.40 -30.15
CA ASN A 307 13.43 -11.70 -31.10
C ASN A 307 12.57 -10.63 -30.40
N PHE A 308 12.00 -10.95 -29.24
CA PHE A 308 11.24 -10.00 -28.43
C PHE A 308 12.07 -8.75 -28.10
N LEU A 309 13.31 -8.92 -27.59
CA LEU A 309 14.18 -7.78 -27.28
C LEU A 309 14.59 -6.99 -28.53
N GLN A 310 14.75 -7.67 -29.66
CA GLN A 310 15.13 -7.07 -30.93
C GLN A 310 14.01 -6.23 -31.57
N GLU A 311 12.75 -6.53 -31.24
CA GLU A 311 11.55 -5.82 -31.73
C GLU A 311 11.19 -4.57 -30.91
N LEU A 312 11.83 -4.35 -29.76
CA LEU A 312 11.61 -3.16 -28.94
C LEU A 312 11.97 -1.88 -29.73
N GLU A 313 11.18 -0.82 -29.55
CA GLU A 313 11.50 0.50 -30.11
C GLU A 313 12.80 1.05 -29.50
N LYS A 314 13.00 0.81 -28.20
CA LYS A 314 14.18 1.25 -27.48
C LYS A 314 14.61 0.20 -26.47
N LEU A 315 15.88 -0.21 -26.55
CA LEU A 315 16.51 -1.11 -25.60
C LEU A 315 17.84 -0.52 -25.16
N ASP A 316 17.97 -0.24 -23.87
CA ASP A 316 19.21 0.23 -23.27
C ASP A 316 19.77 -0.84 -22.33
N VAL A 317 21.01 -1.28 -22.58
CA VAL A 317 21.73 -2.26 -21.76
C VAL A 317 23.23 -2.08 -21.98
N ASP A 318 24.02 -2.13 -20.91
CA ASP A 318 25.47 -1.92 -20.99
C ASP A 318 26.21 -3.17 -21.45
N SER A 319 25.85 -4.33 -20.88
CA SER A 319 26.43 -5.64 -21.20
C SER A 319 25.53 -6.75 -20.67
N PHE A 320 25.55 -7.92 -21.32
CA PHE A 320 24.93 -9.14 -20.79
C PHE A 320 25.92 -10.08 -20.09
N GLY A 321 27.16 -9.63 -19.93
CA GLY A 321 28.27 -10.44 -19.43
C GLY A 321 28.74 -11.48 -20.45
N GLU A 322 29.94 -12.02 -20.23
CA GLU A 322 30.49 -13.07 -21.09
C GLU A 322 29.83 -14.41 -20.77
N ALA A 323 29.05 -14.94 -21.70
CA ALA A 323 28.57 -16.32 -21.63
C ALA A 323 29.37 -17.20 -22.57
N GLY A 324 29.93 -18.29 -22.04
CA GLY A 324 30.45 -19.39 -22.86
C GLY A 324 29.29 -20.10 -23.56
N CYS A 325 29.07 -19.79 -24.83
CA CYS A 325 28.09 -20.45 -25.68
C CYS A 325 28.62 -20.65 -27.10
N ASN A 326 28.08 -21.66 -27.78
CA ASN A 326 28.50 -22.01 -29.14
C ASN A 326 27.81 -21.14 -30.21
N THR A 327 26.73 -20.45 -29.85
CA THR A 327 25.91 -19.66 -30.77
C THR A 327 25.63 -18.30 -30.14
N THR A 328 26.18 -17.27 -30.75
CA THR A 328 25.93 -15.87 -30.42
C THR A 328 25.17 -15.20 -31.55
N GLN A 329 24.31 -14.24 -31.20
CA GLN A 329 23.67 -13.33 -32.14
C GLN A 329 23.91 -11.89 -31.69
N THR A 330 23.92 -10.96 -32.65
CA THR A 330 24.11 -9.54 -32.37
C THR A 330 22.76 -8.87 -32.13
N LEU A 331 22.57 -8.34 -30.93
CA LEU A 331 21.41 -7.55 -30.53
C LEU A 331 21.72 -6.05 -30.70
N GLN A 332 20.85 -5.33 -31.39
CA GLN A 332 20.92 -3.87 -31.48
C GLN A 332 20.36 -3.24 -30.20
N THR A 333 21.11 -2.33 -29.58
CA THR A 333 20.66 -1.47 -28.49
C THR A 333 20.65 -0.02 -28.97
N SER A 334 20.10 0.92 -28.19
CA SER A 334 20.04 2.32 -28.60
C SER A 334 21.43 2.94 -28.84
N ASN A 335 22.45 2.47 -28.12
CA ASN A 335 23.78 3.09 -28.09
C ASN A 335 24.91 2.13 -28.48
N SER A 336 24.64 0.84 -28.70
CA SER A 336 25.66 -0.18 -28.95
C SER A 336 25.09 -1.42 -29.66
N MET A 337 25.99 -2.30 -30.11
CA MET A 337 25.65 -3.66 -30.53
C MET A 337 26.24 -4.63 -29.53
N LEU A 338 25.42 -5.55 -29.02
CA LEU A 338 25.85 -6.55 -28.04
C LEU A 338 25.78 -7.95 -28.63
N SER A 339 26.81 -8.76 -28.35
CA SER A 339 26.78 -10.19 -28.66
C SER A 339 26.08 -10.93 -27.51
N VAL A 340 25.02 -11.67 -27.82
CA VAL A 340 24.22 -12.40 -26.81
C VAL A 340 24.14 -13.86 -27.18
N CYS A 341 24.22 -14.72 -26.18
CA CYS A 341 24.05 -16.16 -26.38
C CYS A 341 22.60 -16.50 -26.68
N VAL A 342 22.35 -17.17 -27.80
CA VAL A 342 21.00 -17.62 -28.18
C VAL A 342 21.01 -19.14 -28.34
N SER A 343 20.18 -19.84 -27.59
CA SER A 343 19.99 -21.28 -27.76
C SER A 343 18.79 -21.58 -28.65
N ALA A 344 18.97 -22.51 -29.60
CA ALA A 344 17.97 -22.93 -30.59
C ALA A 344 16.80 -23.76 -30.02
N THR A 345 16.62 -23.80 -28.70
CA THR A 345 15.56 -24.59 -28.06
C THR A 345 14.22 -23.87 -28.15
N ASP A 346 13.60 -23.94 -29.33
CA ASP A 346 12.15 -23.86 -29.50
C ASP A 346 11.61 -25.26 -29.83
N SER A 347 11.75 -26.20 -28.90
CA SER A 347 11.01 -27.48 -28.93
C SER A 347 11.22 -28.28 -27.65
N ALA A 348 10.25 -28.19 -26.73
CA ALA A 348 9.56 -29.34 -26.13
C ALA A 348 8.69 -28.85 -24.97
N GLU A 349 7.37 -28.77 -25.19
CA GLU A 349 6.48 -29.37 -24.20
C GLU A 349 7.10 -30.72 -23.81
N GLU A 350 7.37 -30.95 -22.53
CA GLU A 350 7.72 -32.27 -22.05
C GLU A 350 6.58 -33.23 -22.43
N LYS A 351 6.67 -33.89 -23.59
CA LYS A 351 6.00 -35.16 -23.79
C LYS A 351 6.63 -36.11 -22.77
N PRO A 352 5.87 -36.61 -21.79
CA PRO A 352 6.44 -37.51 -20.82
C PRO A 352 6.91 -38.77 -21.56
N SER A 353 8.18 -39.08 -21.40
CA SER A 353 8.80 -40.28 -21.92
C SER A 353 7.96 -41.52 -21.58
N SER A 354 7.95 -42.47 -22.52
CA SER A 354 7.10 -43.66 -22.64
C SER A 354 7.00 -44.60 -21.42
N ASN A 355 7.62 -44.27 -20.29
CA ASN A 355 7.53 -45.02 -19.04
C ASN A 355 6.63 -44.36 -17.98
N LYS A 356 6.12 -43.14 -18.20
CA LYS A 356 5.14 -42.48 -17.29
C LYS A 356 3.68 -42.89 -17.58
N ALA A 357 3.36 -43.40 -18.78
CA ALA A 357 2.01 -43.87 -19.12
C ALA A 357 1.59 -45.13 -18.32
N LEU A 358 2.55 -46.01 -17.98
CA LEU A 358 2.29 -47.18 -17.14
C LEU A 358 2.05 -46.79 -15.67
N ILE A 359 2.75 -45.78 -15.17
CA ILE A 359 2.64 -45.30 -13.79
C ILE A 359 1.35 -44.46 -13.59
N ALA A 360 0.95 -43.68 -14.59
CA ALA A 360 -0.32 -42.94 -14.57
C ALA A 360 -1.54 -43.88 -14.62
N GLY A 361 -1.46 -45.01 -15.32
CA GLY A 361 -2.53 -46.03 -15.36
C GLY A 361 -2.77 -46.72 -14.00
N ILE A 362 -1.70 -46.98 -13.23
CA ILE A 362 -1.79 -47.59 -11.89
C ILE A 362 -2.33 -46.58 -10.86
N MET A 363 -1.97 -45.30 -10.97
CA MET A 363 -2.51 -44.24 -10.10
C MET A 363 -3.99 -43.93 -10.39
N ALA A 364 -4.40 -43.90 -11.67
CA ALA A 364 -5.79 -43.66 -12.05
C ALA A 364 -6.72 -44.80 -11.61
N THR A 365 -6.30 -46.06 -11.74
CA THR A 365 -7.07 -47.22 -11.26
C THR A 365 -7.18 -47.25 -9.75
N SER A 366 -6.12 -46.84 -9.04
CA SER A 366 -6.14 -46.73 -7.57
C SER A 366 -7.09 -45.61 -7.10
N ILE A 367 -7.08 -44.45 -7.75
CA ILE A 367 -7.97 -43.32 -7.41
C ILE A 367 -9.44 -43.69 -7.65
N VAL A 368 -9.75 -44.37 -8.76
CA VAL A 368 -11.14 -44.84 -9.02
C VAL A 368 -11.58 -45.86 -7.97
N LEU A 369 -10.69 -46.77 -7.54
CA LEU A 369 -10.99 -47.72 -6.46
C LEU A 369 -11.23 -47.00 -5.12
N PHE A 370 -10.43 -45.99 -4.78
CA PHE A 370 -10.61 -45.19 -3.57
C PHE A 370 -11.89 -44.34 -3.60
N VAL A 371 -12.28 -43.81 -4.76
CA VAL A 371 -13.54 -43.09 -4.93
C VAL A 371 -14.73 -44.03 -4.79
N ILE A 372 -14.67 -45.24 -5.37
CA ILE A 372 -15.72 -46.25 -5.22
C ILE A 372 -15.83 -46.71 -3.76
N LEU A 373 -14.70 -46.98 -3.09
CA LEU A 373 -14.68 -47.32 -1.66
C LEU A 373 -15.18 -46.15 -0.79
N GLY A 374 -14.87 -44.91 -1.14
CA GLY A 374 -15.38 -43.70 -0.51
C GLY A 374 -16.89 -43.55 -0.67
N ILE A 375 -17.43 -43.80 -1.87
CA ILE A 375 -18.87 -43.79 -2.12
C ILE A 375 -19.56 -44.90 -1.34
N ILE A 376 -18.99 -46.11 -1.29
CA ILE A 376 -19.52 -47.23 -0.49
C ILE A 376 -19.48 -46.88 1.01
N PHE A 377 -18.41 -46.25 1.48
CA PHE A 377 -18.27 -45.80 2.87
C PHE A 377 -19.31 -44.73 3.20
N VAL A 378 -19.51 -43.73 2.33
CA VAL A 378 -20.55 -42.70 2.48
C VAL A 378 -21.94 -43.34 2.46
N PHE A 379 -22.20 -44.29 1.57
CA PHE A 379 -23.49 -45.02 1.56
C PHE A 379 -23.68 -45.86 2.82
N ARG A 380 -22.62 -46.49 3.36
CA ARG A 380 -22.67 -47.20 4.65
C ARG A 380 -22.88 -46.24 5.81
N CYS A 381 -22.24 -45.07 5.83
CA CYS A 381 -22.45 -44.04 6.85
C CYS A 381 -23.85 -43.43 6.78
N LEU A 382 -24.37 -43.16 5.58
CA LEU A 382 -25.73 -42.66 5.38
C LEU A 382 -26.76 -43.73 5.77
N ARG A 383 -26.53 -45.00 5.43
CA ARG A 383 -27.37 -46.12 5.87
C ARG A 383 -27.29 -46.34 7.38
N HIS A 384 -26.13 -46.15 8.00
CA HIS A 384 -25.96 -46.24 9.45
C HIS A 384 -26.66 -45.06 10.15
N ARG A 385 -26.55 -43.83 9.62
CA ARG A 385 -27.28 -42.65 10.13
C ARG A 385 -28.80 -42.78 9.96
N ALA A 386 -29.27 -43.38 8.87
CA ALA A 386 -30.69 -43.64 8.65
C ALA A 386 -31.24 -44.72 9.60
N LEU A 387 -30.39 -45.62 10.13
CA LEU A 387 -30.76 -46.65 11.10
C LEU A 387 -30.61 -46.20 12.56
N THR A 388 -29.83 -45.15 12.84
CA THR A 388 -29.71 -44.54 14.18
C THR A 388 -30.66 -43.37 14.43
N MET A 389 -31.47 -42.95 13.44
CA MET A 389 -32.58 -41.99 13.63
C MET A 389 -33.90 -42.67 14.01
N LYS A 390 -33.82 -43.66 14.90
CA LYS A 390 -34.95 -44.11 15.71
C LYS A 390 -34.45 -44.28 17.14
N SER A 391 -35.02 -43.48 18.02
CA SER A 391 -34.81 -43.45 19.48
C SER A 391 -33.58 -42.67 19.96
N GLY A 392 -33.83 -41.74 20.88
CA GLY A 392 -32.83 -41.27 21.83
C GLY A 392 -32.40 -39.82 21.64
N SER A 393 -32.96 -38.95 22.48
CA SER A 393 -32.35 -37.70 22.92
C SER A 393 -30.91 -37.94 23.41
N GLU A 394 -29.91 -37.35 22.76
CA GLU A 394 -28.57 -37.23 23.34
C GLU A 394 -28.05 -35.79 23.20
N VAL A 395 -27.79 -35.23 24.38
CA VAL A 395 -27.14 -33.96 24.66
C VAL A 395 -25.68 -34.04 24.21
N ILE A 396 -25.27 -33.20 23.26
CA ILE A 396 -23.86 -33.12 22.86
C ILE A 396 -23.15 -32.10 23.75
N SER A 397 -22.38 -32.61 24.71
CA SER A 397 -21.41 -31.83 25.49
C SER A 397 -20.24 -31.41 24.58
N LEU A 398 -20.08 -30.11 24.35
CA LEU A 398 -18.97 -29.55 23.58
C LEU A 398 -17.87 -29.08 24.54
N ARG A 399 -16.80 -29.88 24.64
CA ARG A 399 -15.52 -29.45 25.22
C ARG A 399 -14.71 -28.73 24.13
N ARG A 400 -14.26 -27.49 24.36
CA ARG A 400 -13.33 -26.80 23.46
C ARG A 400 -12.20 -26.14 24.23
N ASP A 401 -10.98 -26.48 23.83
CA ASP A 401 -9.74 -25.86 24.28
C ASP A 401 -9.62 -24.46 23.64
N LEU A 402 -9.64 -23.42 24.47
CA LEU A 402 -9.29 -22.05 24.09
C LEU A 402 -7.76 -21.94 24.01
N ILE A 403 -7.24 -21.57 22.84
CA ILE A 403 -5.82 -21.25 22.67
C ILE A 403 -5.63 -19.80 23.11
N SER A 404 -5.05 -19.60 24.30
CA SER A 404 -4.59 -18.30 24.79
C SER A 404 -3.19 -17.98 24.21
N PRO A 405 -2.87 -16.70 23.88
CA PRO A 405 -1.53 -16.32 23.40
C PRO A 405 -0.43 -16.39 24.46
N THR A 406 -0.77 -16.62 25.74
CA THR A 406 0.20 -16.65 26.84
C THR A 406 0.30 -18.03 27.48
N GLY A 407 0.68 -19.06 26.71
CA GLY A 407 1.39 -20.27 27.15
C GLY A 407 0.94 -21.07 28.39
N LYS A 408 -0.20 -20.78 29.03
CA LYS A 408 -0.74 -21.49 30.19
C LYS A 408 -2.25 -21.60 30.02
N THR A 409 -2.73 -22.81 29.77
CA THR A 409 -4.15 -23.16 29.74
C THR A 409 -4.67 -23.43 31.16
N PRO A 410 -5.68 -22.71 31.68
CA PRO A 410 -6.55 -23.24 32.72
C PRO A 410 -7.77 -23.93 32.08
N VAL A 411 -8.12 -25.10 32.60
CA VAL A 411 -9.30 -25.88 32.21
C VAL A 411 -10.51 -25.40 33.00
N TYR A 412 -11.61 -25.06 32.33
CA TYR A 412 -12.92 -24.86 32.96
C TYR A 412 -14.01 -25.62 32.18
N ASP A 413 -14.75 -26.50 32.86
CA ASP A 413 -15.92 -27.21 32.35
C ASP A 413 -17.20 -26.43 32.69
N HIS A 414 -18.06 -26.13 31.70
CA HIS A 414 -19.42 -25.65 31.94
C HIS A 414 -20.43 -26.32 31.00
N HIS A 415 -21.52 -26.84 31.59
CA HIS A 415 -22.66 -27.48 30.91
C HIS A 415 -23.81 -26.47 30.70
N LEU A 416 -24.44 -26.48 29.52
CA LEU A 416 -25.66 -25.71 29.21
C LEU A 416 -26.80 -26.67 28.82
N SER A 417 -27.95 -26.54 29.50
CA SER A 417 -29.22 -27.23 29.18
C SER A 417 -30.32 -26.19 28.98
N ALA A 418 -31.17 -26.38 27.96
CA ALA A 418 -32.35 -25.54 27.71
C ALA A 418 -33.60 -26.42 27.58
N GLU A 419 -34.52 -26.30 28.53
CA GLU A 419 -35.87 -26.87 28.46
C GLU A 419 -36.83 -25.88 27.80
N ARG A 420 -37.80 -26.42 27.06
CA ARG A 420 -38.81 -25.67 26.29
C ARG A 420 -40.09 -25.58 27.13
N HIS A 421 -40.47 -24.39 27.58
CA HIS A 421 -41.80 -24.16 28.15
C HIS A 421 -42.69 -23.38 27.17
N SER A 422 -43.87 -23.94 26.94
CA SER A 422 -44.99 -23.38 26.19
C SER A 422 -46.02 -22.83 27.18
N SER A 423 -46.33 -21.53 27.13
CA SER A 423 -47.68 -20.96 27.34
C SER A 423 -47.61 -19.43 27.37
N GLU A 424 -48.76 -18.83 27.09
CA GLU A 424 -49.06 -17.42 26.87
C GLU A 424 -48.67 -16.42 27.97
N SER A 425 -48.61 -15.14 27.56
CA SER A 425 -48.63 -13.88 28.33
C SER A 425 -47.33 -13.37 28.98
N ASP A 426 -46.99 -12.13 28.59
CA ASP A 426 -46.00 -11.17 29.12
C ASP A 426 -44.50 -11.33 28.79
N PRO A 427 -43.76 -10.21 28.63
CA PRO A 427 -42.45 -10.18 27.98
C PRO A 427 -41.36 -10.76 28.90
N ILE A 428 -40.77 -11.86 28.45
CA ILE A 428 -39.70 -12.54 29.18
C ILE A 428 -38.42 -11.71 29.12
N ASN A 429 -38.12 -11.10 30.27
CA ASN A 429 -36.84 -10.53 30.64
C ASN A 429 -35.79 -11.66 30.71
N ILE A 430 -35.05 -11.89 29.62
CA ILE A 430 -33.93 -12.85 29.60
C ILE A 430 -32.74 -12.15 30.28
N GLN A 431 -32.62 -12.31 31.60
CA GLN A 431 -31.36 -12.07 32.28
C GLN A 431 -30.34 -13.11 31.80
N LEU A 432 -29.45 -12.70 30.89
CA LEU A 432 -28.14 -13.31 30.69
C LEU A 432 -27.30 -13.06 31.96
N ARG A 433 -27.61 -13.76 33.05
CA ARG A 433 -26.60 -14.02 34.08
C ARG A 433 -25.58 -14.93 33.42
N HIS A 434 -24.29 -14.71 33.71
CA HIS A 434 -23.07 -15.29 33.10
C HIS A 434 -22.43 -14.33 32.08
N GLY A 435 -21.98 -13.18 32.61
CA GLY A 435 -21.11 -12.26 31.89
C GLY A 435 -19.74 -12.88 31.64
N PHE A 436 -19.18 -12.63 30.45
CA PHE A 436 -17.75 -12.74 30.22
C PHE A 436 -17.05 -11.76 31.17
N PRO A 437 -15.99 -12.16 31.90
CA PRO A 437 -15.46 -11.35 32.99
C PRO A 437 -14.61 -10.15 32.54
N TYR A 438 -14.69 -9.70 31.28
CA TYR A 438 -13.99 -8.51 30.79
C TYR A 438 -14.83 -7.76 29.73
N GLU A 439 -14.91 -6.44 29.85
CA GLU A 439 -15.84 -5.55 29.11
C GLU A 439 -15.46 -5.23 27.66
N ASP A 440 -14.38 -5.78 27.07
CA ASP A 440 -13.92 -5.37 25.72
C ASP A 440 -13.31 -6.48 24.84
N GLU A 441 -13.66 -7.76 25.03
CA GLU A 441 -13.10 -8.84 24.18
C GLU A 441 -13.97 -9.18 22.96
N LEU A 442 -13.40 -8.98 21.76
CA LEU A 442 -13.90 -9.56 20.49
C LEU A 442 -13.78 -11.10 20.56
N GLY A 443 -14.91 -11.79 20.70
CA GLY A 443 -14.96 -13.26 20.61
C GLY A 443 -15.09 -13.72 19.16
N ALA A 444 -14.18 -14.60 18.70
CA ALA A 444 -14.26 -15.23 17.38
C ALA A 444 -14.88 -16.63 17.50
N LEU A 445 -16.04 -16.86 16.87
CA LEU A 445 -16.70 -18.16 16.84
C LEU A 445 -16.52 -18.82 15.47
N LEU A 446 -16.05 -20.08 15.45
CA LEU A 446 -15.93 -20.87 14.23
C LEU A 446 -17.20 -21.72 14.07
N ILE A 447 -18.05 -21.36 13.10
CA ILE A 447 -19.35 -22.00 12.85
C ILE A 447 -19.40 -22.64 11.46
N ASN A 448 -20.34 -23.57 11.25
CA ASN A 448 -20.60 -24.20 9.96
C ASN A 448 -21.69 -23.44 9.16
N SER A 449 -21.97 -23.89 7.93
CA SER A 449 -22.95 -23.27 7.02
C SER A 449 -24.37 -23.25 7.57
N ASP A 450 -24.78 -24.30 8.26
CA ASP A 450 -26.16 -24.46 8.73
C ASP A 450 -26.40 -23.56 9.96
N GLU A 451 -25.39 -23.44 10.82
CA GLU A 451 -25.36 -22.50 11.95
C GLU A 451 -25.36 -21.05 11.48
N LEU A 452 -24.66 -20.74 10.38
CA LEU A 452 -24.67 -19.40 9.78
C LEU A 452 -26.06 -19.02 9.25
N GLU A 453 -26.74 -19.95 8.60
CA GLU A 453 -28.07 -19.70 8.04
C GLU A 453 -29.13 -19.53 9.15
N TYR A 454 -28.98 -20.25 10.26
CA TYR A 454 -29.78 -20.03 11.46
C TYR A 454 -29.57 -18.64 12.08
N LEU A 455 -28.32 -18.16 12.18
CA LEU A 455 -28.00 -16.83 12.72
C LEU A 455 -28.56 -15.70 11.84
N ARG A 456 -28.47 -15.83 10.51
CA ARG A 456 -29.08 -14.86 9.58
C ARG A 456 -30.59 -14.78 9.72
N LYS A 457 -31.23 -15.92 10.02
CA LYS A 457 -32.68 -15.97 10.21
C LYS A 457 -33.12 -15.30 11.52
N LEU A 458 -32.33 -15.45 12.59
CA LEU A 458 -32.51 -14.73 13.85
C LEU A 458 -32.39 -13.20 13.69
N GLU A 459 -31.45 -12.72 12.87
CA GLU A 459 -31.29 -11.28 12.59
C GLU A 459 -32.45 -10.71 11.75
N SER A 460 -32.97 -11.51 10.82
CA SER A 460 -34.16 -11.18 10.01
C SER A 460 -35.45 -11.10 10.84
N ASP A 461 -35.61 -11.99 11.83
CA ASP A 461 -36.86 -12.13 12.58
C ASP A 461 -36.96 -11.19 13.81
N HIS A 462 -35.89 -10.48 14.20
CA HIS A 462 -35.87 -9.57 15.36
C HIS A 462 -35.49 -8.14 14.99
N HIS A 463 -36.45 -7.38 14.45
CA HIS A 463 -36.34 -5.92 14.30
C HIS A 463 -36.73 -5.11 15.55
N SER A 464 -36.82 -5.73 16.72
CA SER A 464 -37.18 -5.00 17.94
C SER A 464 -36.76 -5.70 19.22
N ALA A 465 -36.01 -4.95 20.05
CA ALA A 465 -36.00 -4.95 21.52
C ALA A 465 -34.80 -5.53 22.31
N CYS A 466 -33.77 -6.15 21.71
CA CYS A 466 -32.51 -6.45 22.43
C CYS A 466 -31.28 -6.16 21.56
N GLY A 467 -30.38 -5.30 22.05
CA GLY A 467 -29.24 -4.70 21.34
C GLY A 467 -28.06 -5.62 21.01
N TYR A 468 -28.30 -6.76 20.38
CA TYR A 468 -27.23 -7.63 19.87
C TYR A 468 -27.14 -7.48 18.36
N ARG A 469 -25.96 -7.10 17.85
CA ARG A 469 -25.71 -7.02 16.39
C ARG A 469 -24.48 -7.87 16.08
N ALA A 470 -24.69 -9.03 15.45
CA ALA A 470 -23.59 -9.84 14.94
C ALA A 470 -23.00 -9.11 13.74
N THR A 471 -21.75 -8.69 13.82
CA THR A 471 -21.11 -7.95 12.73
C THR A 471 -19.77 -8.62 12.44
N PHE A 472 -19.48 -8.81 11.16
CA PHE A 472 -18.29 -9.42 10.57
C PHE A 472 -18.35 -10.94 10.38
N LEU A 473 -18.40 -11.31 9.09
CA LEU A 473 -18.37 -12.67 8.55
C LEU A 473 -17.21 -12.77 7.58
N THR A 474 -16.20 -13.57 7.90
CA THR A 474 -15.18 -13.96 6.90
C THR A 474 -15.21 -15.47 6.70
N ARG A 475 -15.12 -15.90 5.43
CA ARG A 475 -15.11 -17.31 5.07
C ARG A 475 -13.74 -17.89 5.42
N PHE A 476 -13.69 -18.78 6.40
CA PHE A 476 -12.45 -19.40 6.84
C PHE A 476 -12.39 -20.84 6.34
N ARG A 477 -11.58 -21.08 5.30
CA ARG A 477 -11.23 -22.40 4.70
C ARG A 477 -12.38 -23.43 4.65
N GLY A 478 -12.96 -23.61 3.47
CA GLY A 478 -14.00 -24.62 3.22
C GLY A 478 -15.42 -24.08 3.47
N SER A 479 -16.24 -24.84 4.21
CA SER A 479 -17.63 -24.52 4.59
C SER A 479 -17.79 -23.96 6.01
N ARG A 480 -16.70 -23.44 6.60
CA ARG A 480 -16.70 -22.85 7.93
C ARG A 480 -16.55 -21.32 7.85
N PHE A 481 -17.16 -20.65 8.81
CA PHE A 481 -17.22 -19.20 8.90
C PHE A 481 -16.69 -18.76 10.26
N LEU A 482 -15.94 -17.67 10.26
CA LEU A 482 -15.53 -16.99 11.48
C LEU A 482 -16.51 -15.83 11.70
N VAL A 483 -17.14 -15.80 12.87
CA VAL A 483 -18.13 -14.78 13.24
C VAL A 483 -17.69 -14.06 14.50
N PHE A 484 -17.75 -12.73 14.46
CA PHE A 484 -17.57 -11.89 15.63
C PHE A 484 -18.92 -11.39 16.13
N LEU A 485 -19.16 -11.53 17.43
CA LEU A 485 -20.37 -11.04 18.09
C LEU A 485 -20.00 -9.85 18.96
N ARG A 486 -20.67 -8.70 18.73
CA ARG A 486 -20.56 -7.53 19.60
C ARG A 486 -21.89 -7.29 20.31
N THR A 487 -21.81 -7.14 21.62
CA THR A 487 -22.96 -6.78 22.48
C THR A 487 -23.02 -5.26 22.57
N LEU A 488 -24.16 -4.63 22.22
CA LEU A 488 -24.38 -3.21 22.47
C LEU A 488 -25.37 -3.08 23.63
N LEU A 489 -24.88 -2.64 24.79
CA LEU A 489 -25.77 -2.25 25.89
C LEU A 489 -26.49 -0.95 25.50
N ALA A 490 -27.81 -0.96 25.67
CA ALA A 490 -28.70 0.13 25.33
C ALA A 490 -28.56 1.28 26.33
N GLU A 491 -27.45 2.02 26.31
CA GLU A 491 -27.42 3.36 26.91
C GLU A 491 -26.41 4.35 26.31
N ASP A 492 -25.54 3.96 25.37
CA ASP A 492 -24.61 4.91 24.76
C ASP A 492 -24.93 5.23 23.30
N ARG A 493 -25.79 6.23 23.08
CA ARG A 493 -25.96 6.89 21.78
C ARG A 493 -24.80 7.87 21.56
N ARG A 494 -23.58 7.36 21.36
CA ARG A 494 -22.45 8.08 20.75
C ARG A 494 -21.27 7.12 20.62
N THR A 495 -21.19 6.43 19.48
CA THR A 495 -19.93 5.90 18.96
C THR A 495 -20.18 5.46 17.53
N SER A 496 -19.86 6.36 16.59
CA SER A 496 -19.68 6.01 15.18
C SER A 496 -18.34 5.29 15.05
N TYR A 497 -18.36 4.05 14.56
CA TYR A 497 -17.15 3.39 14.06
C TYR A 497 -17.35 3.09 12.58
N THR A 498 -16.60 3.83 11.77
CA THR A 498 -16.37 3.63 10.34
C THR A 498 -15.48 2.39 10.15
N VAL A 499 -15.67 1.69 9.02
CA VAL A 499 -15.04 0.40 8.64
C VAL A 499 -13.52 0.49 8.57
#